data_AF-A0A673MVL8-F1
#
_entry.id   AF-A0A673MVL8-F1
#
_cell.length_a   1.000
_cell.length_b   1.000
_cell.length_c   1.000
_cell.angle_alpha   90.00
_cell.angle_beta   90.00
_cell.angle_gamma   90.00
#
_symmetry.space_group_name_H-M   'P 1'
#
loop_
_entity.id
_entity.type
_entity.pdbx_description
1 polymer ?
#
loop_
_entity_poly.entity_id
_entity_poly.type
_entity_poly.pdbx_seq_one_letter_code
_entity_poly.pdbx_strand_id
1 'polypeptide(L)' 'MTARVCCSLIAALLCLSVCLSTTDAEGTATEKPGSCPKILGEGLCVEMCSHDSDCLNNQKCCSNGCGHQCMAP' A
#
# COMPACT_ATOMS: atom_id res chain seq x y z
N MET A 1 26.92 -2.15 32.62
CA MET A 1 26.69 -3.12 31.52
C MET A 1 25.19 -3.35 31.28
N THR A 2 24.35 -3.27 32.31
CA THR A 2 22.88 -3.42 32.24
C THR A 2 22.15 -2.33 31.43
N ALA A 3 22.57 -1.06 31.50
CA ALA A 3 21.90 0.04 30.77
C ALA A 3 22.03 -0.07 29.25
N ARG A 4 23.20 -0.50 28.74
CA ARG A 4 23.42 -0.72 27.31
C ARG A 4 22.59 -1.89 26.79
N VAL A 5 22.44 -2.95 27.58
CA VAL A 5 21.60 -4.11 27.27
C VAL A 5 20.11 -3.72 27.25
N CYS A 6 19.66 -2.90 28.21
CA CYS A 6 18.29 -2.36 28.22
C CYS A 6 18.00 -1.46 27.01
N CYS A 7 18.92 -0.54 26.64
CA CYS A 7 18.73 0.31 25.47
C CYS A 7 18.65 -0.50 24.17
N SER A 8 19.48 -1.54 24.03
CA SER A 8 19.44 -2.43 22.87
C SER A 8 18.15 -3.26 22.79
N LEU A 9 17.63 -3.72 23.93
CA LEU A 9 16.36 -4.46 24.00
C LEU A 9 15.15 -3.58 23.64
N ILE A 10 15.12 -2.33 24.12
CA ILE A 10 14.05 -1.38 23.80
C ILE A 10 14.05 -1.05 22.29
N ALA A 11 15.22 -0.82 21.70
CA ALA A 11 15.34 -0.57 20.27
C ALA A 11 14.84 -1.77 19.43
N ALA A 12 15.21 -3.00 19.81
CA ALA A 12 14.76 -4.20 19.12
C ALA A 12 13.23 -4.40 19.21
N LEU A 13 12.62 -4.13 20.38
CA LEU A 13 11.17 -4.19 20.58
C LEU A 13 10.42 -3.14 19.75
N LEU A 14 10.93 -1.91 19.70
CA LEU A 14 10.36 -0.82 18.89
C LEU A 14 10.44 -1.16 17.40
N CYS A 15 11.58 -1.65 16.92
CA CYS A 15 11.73 -2.11 15.54
C CYS A 15 10.75 -3.24 15.21
N LEU A 16 10.57 -4.22 16.09
CA LEU A 16 9.62 -5.31 15.88
C LEU A 16 8.18 -4.81 15.80
N SER A 17 7.80 -3.83 16.63
CA SER A 17 6.46 -3.23 16.59
C SER A 17 6.19 -2.43 15.30
N VAL A 18 7.19 -1.72 14.78
CA VAL A 18 7.12 -1.00 13.51
C VAL A 18 7.02 -1.99 12.34
N CYS A 19 7.88 -3.01 12.30
CA CYS A 19 7.88 -4.00 11.22
C CYS A 19 6.60 -4.86 11.19
N LEU A 20 5.98 -5.13 12.34
CA LEU A 20 4.68 -5.83 12.39
C LEU A 20 3.52 -4.92 11.97
N SER A 21 3.69 -3.61 12.11
CA SER A 21 2.72 -2.62 11.61
C SER A 21 2.85 -2.37 10.11
N THR A 22 4.01 -2.71 9.52
CA THR A 22 4.27 -2.70 8.08
C THR A 22 4.21 -4.10 7.48
N THR A 23 3.45 -5.04 8.07
CA THR A 23 2.84 -6.05 7.22
C THR A 23 1.81 -5.29 6.40
N ASP A 24 2.20 -4.90 5.19
CA ASP A 24 1.28 -4.76 4.08
C ASP A 24 0.12 -5.72 4.34
N ALA A 25 -1.07 -5.13 4.50
CA ALA A 25 -2.26 -5.90 4.29
C ALA A 25 -2.02 -6.58 2.95
N GLU A 26 -1.78 -7.89 2.96
CA GLU A 26 -2.20 -8.74 1.87
C GLU A 26 -3.71 -8.58 1.84
N GLY A 27 -4.12 -7.43 1.30
CA GLY A 27 -5.45 -7.13 0.91
C GLY A 27 -5.70 -8.18 -0.14
N THR A 28 -6.38 -9.24 0.25
CA THR A 28 -7.25 -9.98 -0.65
C THR A 28 -8.38 -9.03 -1.05
N ALA A 29 -8.02 -7.88 -1.61
CA ALA A 29 -8.90 -7.07 -2.39
C ALA A 29 -9.32 -7.95 -3.53
N THR A 30 -10.62 -8.14 -3.62
CA THR A 30 -11.25 -8.84 -4.70
C THR A 30 -10.78 -8.17 -6.00
N GLU A 31 -9.79 -8.77 -6.66
CA GLU A 31 -9.31 -8.28 -7.95
C GLU A 31 -10.48 -8.35 -8.92
N LYS A 32 -10.86 -7.19 -9.43
CA LYS A 32 -11.82 -7.14 -10.53
C LYS A 32 -11.15 -7.66 -11.80
N PRO A 33 -11.86 -8.44 -12.63
CA PRO A 33 -11.30 -8.95 -13.87
C PRO A 33 -10.91 -7.82 -14.82
N GLY A 34 -9.84 -8.03 -15.59
CA GLY A 34 -9.26 -7.03 -16.49
C GLY A 34 -7.89 -6.52 -16.02
N SER A 35 -7.28 -5.61 -16.77
CA SER A 35 -5.91 -5.14 -16.49
C SER A 35 -5.86 -3.61 -16.47
N CYS A 36 -4.94 -3.02 -15.72
CA CYS A 36 -4.82 -1.55 -15.74
C CYS A 36 -4.39 -1.05 -17.12
N PRO A 37 -4.96 0.08 -17.60
CA PRO A 37 -4.55 0.68 -18.85
C PRO A 37 -3.10 1.17 -18.75
N LYS A 38 -2.40 1.17 -19.88
CA LYS A 38 -1.03 1.69 -19.92
C LYS A 38 -1.05 3.21 -19.85
N ILE A 39 -0.42 3.76 -18.82
CA ILE A 39 -0.28 5.21 -18.64
C ILE A 39 1.03 5.67 -19.30
N LEU A 40 0.98 6.80 -20.02
CA LEU A 40 2.16 7.50 -20.52
C LEU A 40 2.31 8.80 -19.72
N GLY A 41 3.24 8.81 -18.77
CA GLY A 41 3.52 9.96 -17.91
C GLY A 41 3.08 9.75 -16.46
N GLU A 42 3.23 10.80 -15.67
CA GLU A 42 2.89 10.84 -14.25
C GLU A 42 1.63 11.67 -14.03
N GLY A 43 0.63 11.06 -13.41
CA GLY A 43 -0.57 11.74 -12.94
C GLY A 43 -0.34 12.49 -11.62
N LEU A 44 -1.43 12.95 -11.01
CA LEU A 44 -1.35 13.58 -9.70
C LEU A 44 -0.93 12.54 -8.64
N CYS A 45 0.01 12.93 -7.78
CA CYS A 45 0.48 12.17 -6.62
C CYS A 45 -0.56 12.15 -5.50
N VAL A 46 -1.73 11.58 -5.76
CA VAL A 46 -2.84 11.48 -4.81
C VAL A 46 -3.40 10.07 -4.86
N GLU A 47 -3.64 9.52 -3.68
CA GLU A 47 -4.28 8.21 -3.49
C GLU A 47 -5.79 8.36 -3.46
N MET A 48 -6.44 8.21 -4.62
CA MET A 48 -7.91 8.23 -4.73
C MET A 48 -8.55 6.88 -4.38
N CYS A 49 -7.79 5.79 -4.45
CA CYS A 49 -8.21 4.44 -4.11
C CYS A 49 -7.00 3.65 -3.59
N SER A 50 -7.23 2.52 -2.94
CA SER A 50 -6.16 1.58 -2.57
C SER A 50 -6.41 0.17 -3.10
N HIS A 51 -7.67 -0.17 -3.37
CA HIS A 51 -8.09 -1.47 -3.84
C HIS A 51 -9.19 -1.36 -4.91
N ASP A 52 -9.32 -2.37 -5.76
CA ASP A 52 -10.40 -2.46 -6.77
C ASP A 52 -11.79 -2.32 -6.13
N SER A 53 -11.97 -2.79 -4.90
CA SER A 53 -13.22 -2.68 -4.14
C SER A 53 -13.63 -1.23 -3.84
N ASP A 54 -12.68 -0.31 -3.81
CA ASP A 54 -12.94 1.12 -3.55
C ASP A 54 -13.55 1.80 -4.79
N CYS A 55 -13.36 1.19 -5.96
CA CYS A 55 -13.84 1.71 -7.22
C CYS A 55 -15.23 1.18 -7.57
N LEU A 56 -16.11 2.07 -8.04
CA LEU A 56 -17.45 1.69 -8.47
C LEU A 56 -17.43 0.83 -9.74
N ASN A 57 -18.42 -0.04 -9.89
CA ASN A 57 -18.60 -0.93 -11.05
C ASN A 57 -17.38 -1.83 -11.27
N ASN A 58 -16.99 -2.03 -12.53
CA ASN A 58 -15.86 -2.87 -12.94
C ASN A 58 -14.53 -2.11 -13.00
N GLN A 59 -14.46 -0.89 -12.45
CA GLN A 59 -13.22 -0.12 -12.44
C GLN A 59 -12.20 -0.74 -11.49
N LYS A 60 -10.93 -0.62 -11.87
CA LYS A 60 -9.78 -1.09 -11.09
C LYS A 60 -9.04 0.08 -10.48
N CYS A 61 -8.42 -0.14 -9.33
CA CYS A 61 -7.55 0.84 -8.69
C CYS A 61 -6.16 0.73 -9.31
N CYS A 62 -5.81 1.68 -10.16
CA CYS A 62 -4.61 1.61 -10.99
C CYS A 62 -3.64 2.74 -10.64
N SER A 63 -2.34 2.43 -10.67
CA SER A 63 -1.32 3.46 -10.57
C SER A 63 -1.40 4.39 -11.77
N ASN A 64 -1.43 5.69 -11.51
CA ASN A 64 -1.35 6.73 -12.53
C ASN A 64 0.10 7.21 -12.78
N GLY A 65 1.10 6.50 -12.26
CA GLY A 65 2.52 6.86 -12.32
C GLY A 65 3.03 7.60 -11.08
N CYS A 66 2.17 8.16 -10.23
CA CYS A 66 2.57 8.72 -8.93
C CYS A 66 1.70 8.25 -7.76
N GLY A 67 0.37 8.28 -7.92
CA GLY A 67 -0.58 7.70 -6.96
C GLY A 67 -1.53 6.70 -7.62
N HIS A 68 -2.69 6.44 -7.01
CA HIS A 68 -3.70 5.53 -7.56
C HIS A 68 -5.03 6.21 -7.85
N GLN A 69 -5.68 5.76 -8.92
CA GLN A 69 -6.98 6.25 -9.36
C GLN A 69 -7.82 5.12 -9.95
N CYS A 70 -9.14 5.22 -9.78
CA CYS A 70 -10.09 4.30 -10.41
C CYS A 70 -10.12 4.50 -11.92
N MET A 71 -9.81 3.44 -12.67
CA MET A 71 -9.78 3.43 -14.13
C MET A 71 -10.59 2.26 -14.67
N ALA A 72 -11.11 2.41 -15.89
CA ALA A 72 -11.64 1.26 -16.60
C ALA A 72 -10.49 0.24 -16.86
N PRO A 73 -10.78 -1.07 -16.77
CA PRO A 73 -9.82 -2.12 -17.11
C PRO A 73 -9.51 -2.18 -18.62
#